data_AF-A0A4Z0PFP8-F1
#
_entry.id   AF-A0A4Z0PFP8-F1
#
_cell.length_a   1.000
_cell.length_b   1.000
_cell.length_c   1.000
_cell.angle_alpha   90.00
_cell.angle_beta   90.00
_cell.angle_gamma   90.00
#
_symmetry.space_group_name_H-M   'P 1'
#
loop_
_entity.id
_entity.type
_entity.pdbx_description
1 polymer ?
#
loop_
_entity_poly.entity_id
_entity_poly.type
_entity_poly.pdbx_seq_one_letter_code
_entity_poly.pdbx_strand_id
1 'polypeptide(L)'
;MYKFLFYKIYCIFKAINEEGWEHIKALIAINALGIMICIDFMIWWIIITKNDINLVFSDVNISITAFTVVIINYRFFLHDQKWKNIVKEFEDNPNYNNKKGNLLAALFVIGIIVSMVLSFYCFSQVEWALYDS
;
A
#
# COMPACT_ATOMS: atom_id res chain seq x y z
N MET A 1 -7.25 4.84 -10.48
CA MET A 1 -7.06 5.02 -9.02
C MET A 1 -5.60 4.91 -8.61
N TYR A 2 -4.88 3.85 -8.99
CA TYR A 2 -3.49 3.62 -8.56
C TYR A 2 -2.50 4.75 -8.94
N LYS A 3 -2.48 5.15 -10.22
CA LYS A 3 -1.68 6.29 -10.71
C LYS A 3 -2.04 7.62 -10.02
N PHE A 4 -3.33 7.80 -9.71
CA PHE A 4 -3.81 9.01 -9.05
C PHE A 4 -3.40 9.07 -7.58
N LEU A 5 -3.44 7.94 -6.87
CA LEU A 5 -2.95 7.86 -5.49
C LEU A 5 -1.44 8.18 -5.45
N PHE A 6 -0.65 7.62 -6.36
CA PHE A 6 0.76 7.96 -6.51
C PHE A 6 0.96 9.46 -6.76
N TYR A 7 0.23 10.04 -7.72
CA TYR A 7 0.31 11.47 -8.03
C TYR A 7 -0.05 12.35 -6.82
N LYS A 8 -1.10 12.01 -6.07
CA LYS A 8 -1.49 12.80 -4.89
C LYS A 8 -0.45 12.75 -3.79
N ILE A 9 0.09 11.57 -3.52
CA ILE A 9 1.20 11.42 -2.56
C ILE A 9 2.44 12.19 -3.05
N TYR A 10 2.75 12.13 -4.35
CA TYR A 10 3.82 12.92 -4.96
C TYR A 10 3.62 14.43 -4.73
N CYS A 11 2.43 14.96 -4.98
CA CYS A 11 2.11 16.36 -4.72
C CYS A 11 2.23 16.74 -3.25
N ILE A 12 1.83 15.86 -2.32
CA ILE A 12 2.00 16.09 -0.88
C ILE A 12 3.48 16.22 -0.54
N PHE A 13 4.33 15.30 -1.00
CA PHE A 13 5.77 15.37 -0.73
C PHE A 13 6.41 16.59 -1.40
N LYS A 14 6.00 16.94 -2.62
CA LYS A 14 6.45 18.16 -3.31
C LYS A 14 6.07 19.44 -2.57
N ALA A 15 4.89 19.48 -1.96
CA ALA A 15 4.45 20.62 -1.16
C ALA A 15 5.20 20.73 0.18
N ILE A 16 5.69 19.61 0.72
CA ILE A 16 6.46 19.59 1.98
C ILE A 16 7.92 19.96 1.74
N ASN A 17 8.52 19.47 0.65
CA ASN A 17 9.94 19.68 0.37
C ASN A 17 10.25 19.56 -1.13
N GLU A 18 10.97 20.53 -1.69
CA GLU A 18 11.34 20.61 -3.13
C GLU A 18 12.78 20.14 -3.38
N GLU A 19 13.11 18.93 -2.93
CA GLU A 19 14.46 18.36 -3.02
C GLU A 19 14.70 17.55 -4.32
N GLY A 20 13.67 17.28 -5.12
CA GLY A 20 13.71 16.45 -6.34
C GLY A 20 13.52 14.94 -6.10
N TRP A 21 13.41 14.50 -4.85
CA TRP A 21 13.27 13.09 -4.44
C TRP A 21 11.82 12.70 -4.11
N GLU A 22 10.86 13.55 -4.43
CA GLU A 22 9.44 13.38 -4.08
C GLU A 22 8.85 12.13 -4.73
N HIS A 23 9.33 11.78 -5.92
CA HIS A 23 8.92 10.58 -6.66
C HIS A 23 9.34 9.29 -5.94
N ILE A 24 10.54 9.27 -5.32
CA ILE A 24 11.01 8.15 -4.50
C ILE A 24 10.19 8.08 -3.20
N LYS A 25 9.99 9.22 -2.53
CA LYS A 25 9.16 9.30 -1.30
C LYS A 25 7.73 8.79 -1.56
N ALA A 26 7.14 9.18 -2.70
CA ALA A 26 5.81 8.72 -3.11
C ALA A 26 5.77 7.22 -3.43
N LEU A 27 6.82 6.70 -4.09
CA LEU A 27 6.92 5.27 -4.35
C LEU A 27 7.04 4.46 -3.05
N ILE A 28 7.85 4.92 -2.09
CA ILE A 28 7.99 4.28 -0.78
C ILE A 28 6.64 4.23 -0.07
N ALA A 29 5.88 5.32 -0.07
CA ALA A 29 4.55 5.35 0.53
C ALA A 29 3.56 4.41 -0.16
N ILE A 30 3.57 4.34 -1.50
CA ILE A 30 2.75 3.38 -2.27
C ILE A 30 3.16 1.94 -1.98
N ASN A 31 4.46 1.64 -1.86
CA ASN A 31 4.95 0.33 -1.44
C ASN A 31 4.48 -0.03 -0.04
N ALA A 32 4.58 0.89 0.92
CA ALA A 32 4.13 0.68 2.29
C ALA A 32 2.63 0.34 2.32
N LEU A 33 1.79 1.10 1.60
CA LEU A 33 0.36 0.80 1.47
C LEU A 33 0.10 -0.57 0.82
N GLY A 34 0.85 -0.93 -0.22
CA GLY A 34 0.75 -2.25 -0.86
C GLY A 34 1.10 -3.38 0.10
N ILE A 35 2.18 -3.23 0.88
CA ILE A 35 2.59 -4.21 1.89
C ILE A 35 1.53 -4.34 3.00
N MET A 36 0.99 -3.23 3.48
CA MET A 36 -0.10 -3.24 4.48
C MET A 36 -1.30 -4.04 3.98
N ILE A 37 -1.72 -3.84 2.74
CA ILE A 37 -2.81 -4.62 2.13
C ILE A 37 -2.45 -6.11 2.09
N CYS A 38 -1.24 -6.48 1.69
CA CYS A 38 -0.82 -7.89 1.65
C CYS A 38 -0.82 -8.53 3.03
N ILE A 39 -0.31 -7.83 4.06
CA ILE A 39 -0.34 -8.30 5.45
C ILE A 39 -1.78 -8.46 5.93
N ASP A 40 -2.65 -7.49 5.64
CA ASP A 40 -4.07 -7.56 5.99
C ASP A 40 -4.75 -8.80 5.40
N PHE A 41 -4.50 -9.09 4.13
CA PHE A 41 -4.99 -10.31 3.48
C PHE A 41 -4.44 -11.60 4.12
N MET A 42 -3.16 -11.61 4.47
CA MET A 42 -2.55 -12.76 5.15
C MET A 42 -3.19 -13.01 6.52
N ILE A 43 -3.41 -11.95 7.31
CA ILE A 43 -4.09 -12.07 8.62
C ILE A 43 -5.48 -12.67 8.44
N TRP A 44 -6.29 -12.14 7.51
CA TRP A 44 -7.61 -12.68 7.24
C TRP A 44 -7.58 -14.13 6.78
N TRP A 45 -6.61 -14.48 5.93
CA TRP A 45 -6.42 -15.86 5.50
C TRP A 45 -6.16 -16.79 6.68
N ILE A 46 -5.27 -16.40 7.60
CA ILE A 46 -4.96 -17.19 8.80
C ILE A 46 -6.20 -17.31 9.70
N ILE A 47 -6.93 -16.23 9.93
CA ILE A 47 -8.15 -16.24 10.77
C ILE A 47 -9.18 -17.24 10.25
N ILE A 48 -9.38 -17.29 8.93
CA ILE A 48 -10.38 -18.15 8.26
C ILE A 48 -9.91 -19.61 8.19
N THR A 49 -8.65 -19.84 7.79
CA THR A 49 -8.13 -21.20 7.57
C THR A 49 -7.66 -21.89 8.84
N LYS A 50 -7.38 -21.11 9.90
CA LYS A 50 -6.72 -21.59 11.11
C LYS A 50 -5.37 -22.26 10.82
N ASN A 51 -4.71 -21.82 9.74
CA ASN A 51 -3.37 -22.29 9.38
C ASN A 51 -2.33 -21.86 10.41
N ASP A 52 -1.23 -22.62 10.46
CA ASP A 52 -0.06 -22.34 11.31
C ASP A 52 0.48 -20.92 11.05
N ILE A 53 0.51 -20.14 12.13
CA ILE A 53 0.95 -18.74 12.18
C ILE A 53 2.43 -18.65 11.77
N ASN A 54 3.24 -19.62 12.18
CA ASN A 54 4.69 -19.63 11.93
C ASN A 54 5.01 -19.77 10.44
N LEU A 55 4.17 -20.50 9.70
CA LEU A 55 4.34 -20.64 8.26
C LEU A 55 4.02 -19.32 7.54
N VAL A 56 2.94 -18.64 7.91
CA VAL A 56 2.52 -17.42 7.19
C VAL A 56 3.38 -16.20 7.58
N PHE A 57 3.75 -16.05 8.85
CA PHE A 57 4.60 -14.96 9.34
C PHE A 57 6.10 -15.30 9.37
N SER A 58 6.52 -16.35 8.68
CA SER A 58 7.95 -16.62 8.50
C SER A 58 8.64 -15.40 7.85
N ASP A 59 9.81 -15.03 8.37
CA ASP A 59 10.65 -13.95 7.83
C ASP A 59 10.85 -14.05 6.31
N VAL A 60 10.94 -15.28 5.80
CA VAL A 60 11.09 -15.59 4.37
C VAL A 60 9.83 -15.18 3.60
N ASN A 61 8.64 -15.53 4.07
CA ASN A 61 7.38 -15.25 3.39
C ASN A 61 7.03 -13.75 3.41
N ILE A 62 7.30 -13.08 4.54
CA ILE A 62 7.14 -11.62 4.65
C ILE A 62 8.09 -10.93 3.67
N SER A 63 9.36 -11.36 3.62
CA SER A 63 10.36 -10.80 2.70
C SER A 63 9.96 -11.00 1.23
N ILE A 64 9.57 -12.21 0.84
CA ILE A 64 9.11 -12.51 -0.54
C ILE A 64 7.92 -11.62 -0.93
N THR A 65 6.99 -11.42 -0.02
CA THR A 65 5.81 -10.59 -0.25
C THR A 65 6.20 -9.13 -0.45
N ALA A 66 7.05 -8.59 0.42
CA ALA A 66 7.56 -7.22 0.31
C ALA A 66 8.34 -7.01 -1.00
N PHE A 67 9.24 -7.93 -1.35
CA PHE A 67 9.99 -7.87 -2.62
C PHE A 67 9.07 -7.89 -3.83
N THR A 68 8.04 -8.75 -3.81
CA THR A 68 7.06 -8.84 -4.89
C THR A 68 6.34 -7.52 -5.11
N VAL A 69 5.85 -6.88 -4.04
CA VAL A 69 5.20 -5.57 -4.10
C VAL A 69 6.15 -4.51 -4.64
N VAL A 70 7.39 -4.47 -4.15
CA VAL A 70 8.41 -3.49 -4.59
C VAL A 70 8.72 -3.66 -6.07
N ILE A 71 8.92 -4.89 -6.55
CA ILE A 71 9.22 -5.16 -7.97
C ILE A 71 8.08 -4.73 -8.87
N ILE A 72 6.84 -5.07 -8.51
CA ILE A 72 5.65 -4.67 -9.27
C ILE A 72 5.59 -3.14 -9.35
N ASN A 73 5.72 -2.45 -8.23
CA ASN A 73 5.61 -1.01 -8.17
C ASN A 73 6.76 -0.29 -8.88
N TYR A 74 7.97 -0.83 -8.78
CA TYR A 74 9.11 -0.36 -9.55
C TYR A 74 8.83 -0.41 -11.06
N ARG A 75 8.29 -1.53 -11.57
CA ARG A 75 7.95 -1.70 -12.99
C ARG A 75 6.82 -0.77 -13.46
N PHE A 76 5.88 -0.44 -12.57
CA PHE A 76 4.76 0.44 -12.90
C PHE A 76 5.12 1.93 -12.88
N PHE A 77 5.99 2.37 -11.96
CA PHE A 77 6.28 3.79 -11.74
C PHE A 77 7.69 4.22 -12.15
N LEU A 78 8.73 3.46 -11.83
CA LEU A 78 10.12 3.87 -12.07
C LEU A 78 10.66 3.40 -13.42
N HIS A 79 10.26 2.22 -13.87
CA HIS A 79 10.70 1.69 -15.17
C HIS A 79 10.31 2.66 -16.30
N ASP A 80 11.27 2.97 -17.17
CA ASP A 80 11.17 3.97 -18.26
C ASP A 80 10.71 5.36 -17.82
N GLN A 81 10.97 5.74 -16.57
CA GLN A 81 10.55 7.04 -16.02
C GLN A 81 9.03 7.29 -16.18
N LYS A 82 8.21 6.23 -16.15
CA LYS A 82 6.75 6.31 -16.31
C LYS A 82 6.09 7.27 -15.32
N TRP A 83 6.69 7.47 -14.14
CA TRP A 83 6.25 8.47 -13.17
C TRP A 83 6.17 9.88 -13.77
N LYS A 84 7.07 10.27 -14.69
CA LYS A 84 7.03 11.58 -15.36
C LYS A 84 5.78 11.72 -16.22
N ASN A 85 5.43 10.68 -16.94
CA ASN A 85 4.22 10.65 -17.76
C ASN A 85 2.97 10.73 -16.88
N ILE A 86 2.97 10.05 -15.74
CA ILE A 86 1.87 10.10 -14.77
C ILE A 86 1.71 11.52 -14.20
N VAL A 87 2.81 12.16 -13.79
CA VAL A 87 2.78 13.54 -13.27
C VAL A 87 2.28 14.50 -14.34
N LYS A 88 2.83 14.41 -15.55
CA LYS A 88 2.44 15.26 -16.68
C LYS A 88 0.96 15.09 -17.06
N GLU A 89 0.48 13.85 -17.12
CA GLU A 89 -0.93 13.52 -17.41
C GLU A 89 -1.90 14.22 -16.45
N PHE A 90 -1.52 14.35 -15.18
CA PHE A 90 -2.36 14.98 -14.16
C PHE A 90 -2.11 16.49 -13.99
N GLU A 91 -0.92 17.00 -14.29
CA GLU A 91 -0.63 18.44 -14.33
C GLU A 91 -1.33 19.12 -15.52
N ASP A 92 -1.35 18.47 -16.69
CA ASP A 92 -1.98 19.00 -17.91
C ASP A 92 -3.53 18.97 -17.84
N ASN A 93 -4.12 18.35 -16.82
CA ASN A 93 -5.56 18.20 -16.65
C ASN A 93 -6.08 18.97 -15.42
N PRO A 94 -6.49 20.25 -15.55
CA PRO A 94 -6.95 21.07 -14.43
C PRO A 94 -8.22 20.53 -13.74
N ASN A 95 -8.99 19.67 -14.41
CA ASN A 95 -10.16 19.01 -13.81
C ASN A 95 -9.78 17.90 -12.82
N TYR A 96 -8.51 17.47 -12.76
CA TYR A 96 -8.08 16.42 -11.83
C TYR A 96 -7.87 16.91 -10.40
N ASN A 97 -8.06 18.21 -10.16
CA ASN A 97 -8.20 18.77 -8.81
C ASN A 97 -9.63 18.60 -8.23
N ASN A 98 -10.43 17.70 -8.80
CA ASN A 98 -11.78 17.41 -8.34
C ASN A 98 -11.78 16.86 -6.90
N LYS A 99 -12.49 17.57 -6.01
CA LYS A 99 -12.71 17.20 -4.59
C LYS A 99 -13.13 15.73 -4.40
N LYS A 100 -13.92 15.19 -5.34
CA LYS A 100 -14.38 13.79 -5.33
C LYS A 100 -13.22 12.78 -5.40
N GLY A 101 -12.23 13.03 -6.26
CA GLY A 101 -11.05 12.16 -6.38
C GLY A 101 -10.24 12.17 -5.10
N ASN A 102 -9.95 13.36 -4.57
CA ASN A 102 -9.21 13.52 -3.32
C ASN A 102 -9.90 12.80 -2.16
N LEU A 103 -11.23 12.96 -2.03
CA LEU A 103 -12.00 12.27 -1.01
C LEU A 103 -11.93 10.76 -1.15
N LEU A 104 -12.04 10.23 -2.38
CA LEU A 104 -11.96 8.80 -2.63
C LEU A 104 -10.58 8.22 -2.28
N ALA A 105 -9.50 8.93 -2.64
CA ALA A 105 -8.14 8.51 -2.30
C ALA A 105 -7.91 8.52 -0.78
N ALA A 106 -8.40 9.55 -0.08
CA ALA A 106 -8.31 9.63 1.38
C ALA A 106 -9.10 8.51 2.06
N LEU A 107 -10.35 8.28 1.64
CA LEU A 107 -11.19 7.20 2.15
C LEU A 107 -10.56 5.82 1.88
N PHE A 108 -9.91 5.63 0.73
CA PHE A 108 -9.21 4.40 0.42
C PHE A 108 -8.04 4.14 1.37
N VAL A 109 -7.19 5.15 1.62
CA VAL A 109 -6.08 5.02 2.57
C VAL A 109 -6.58 4.76 3.99
N ILE A 110 -7.60 5.51 4.44
CA ILE A 110 -8.23 5.30 5.75
C ILE A 110 -8.81 3.89 5.84
N GLY A 111 -9.49 3.42 4.79
CA GLY A 111 -10.06 2.08 4.72
C GLY A 111 -9.01 0.98 4.91
N ILE A 112 -7.83 1.12 4.30
CA ILE A 112 -6.72 0.18 4.49
C ILE A 112 -6.27 0.18 5.96
N ILE A 113 -6.08 1.35 6.56
CA ILE A 113 -5.63 1.46 7.96
C ILE A 113 -6.66 0.84 8.90
N VAL A 114 -7.94 1.17 8.72
CA VAL A 114 -9.03 0.62 9.55
C VAL A 114 -9.15 -0.89 9.37
N SER A 115 -9.08 -1.39 8.13
CA SER A 115 -9.10 -2.83 7.84
C SER A 115 -7.96 -3.56 8.56
N MET A 116 -6.76 -3.00 8.50
CA MET A 116 -5.58 -3.56 9.16
C MET A 116 -5.72 -3.57 10.68
N VAL A 117 -6.24 -2.50 11.29
CA VAL A 117 -6.51 -2.47 12.74
C VAL A 117 -7.55 -3.53 13.12
N LEU A 118 -8.60 -3.69 12.31
CA LEU A 118 -9.63 -4.71 12.55
C LEU A 118 -9.09 -6.13 12.39
N SER A 119 -8.24 -6.39 11.40
CA SER A 119 -7.66 -7.71 11.20
C SER A 119 -6.74 -8.09 12.35
N PHE A 120 -5.88 -7.18 12.82
CA PHE A 120 -5.07 -7.40 14.03
C PHE A 120 -5.93 -7.61 15.29
N TYR A 121 -7.01 -6.85 15.44
CA TYR A 121 -7.94 -7.02 16.56
C TYR A 121 -8.65 -8.38 16.53
N CYS A 122 -9.16 -8.82 15.38
CA CYS A 122 -9.75 -10.14 15.23
C CYS A 122 -8.71 -11.25 15.43
N PHE A 123 -7.49 -11.06 14.92
CA PHE A 123 -6.40 -12.01 15.09
C PHE A 123 -6.04 -12.21 16.56
N SER A 124 -6.04 -11.16 17.38
CA SER A 124 -5.73 -11.27 18.81
C SER A 124 -6.82 -11.96 19.65
N GLN A 125 -8.04 -12.06 19.12
CA GLN A 125 -9.16 -12.75 19.80
C GLN A 125 -9.20 -14.26 19.55
N VAL A 126 -8.44 -14.77 18.59
CA VAL A 126 -8.44 -16.21 18.29
C VAL A 126 -7.56 -16.96 19.30
N GLU A 127 -8.09 -18.05 19.86
CA GLU A 127 -7.33 -18.96 20.72
C GLU A 127 -6.37 -19.83 19.89
N TRP A 128 -5.20 -19.30 19.57
CA TRP A 128 -4.20 -19.98 18.74
C TRP A 128 -3.61 -21.25 19.36
N ALA A 129 -3.62 -21.35 20.70
CA ALA A 129 -3.11 -22.53 21.43
C ALA A 129 -3.85 -23.84 21.10
N LEU A 130 -5.05 -23.77 20.51
CA LEU A 130 -5.81 -24.94 20.05
C LEU A 130 -5.34 -25.46 18.68
N TYR A 131 -4.51 -24.69 17.97
CA TYR A 131 -4.11 -24.95 16.58
C TYR A 131 -2.59 -25.13 16.41
N ASP A 132 -1.79 -24.86 17.46
CA ASP A 132 -0.37 -25.20 17.53
C ASP A 132 -0.20 -26.68 17.94
N SER A 133 -0.37 -27.60 16.99
CA SER A 133 -0.18 -29.06 17.16
C SER A 133 1.01 -29.59 16.38
#